data_AF-A0A7J2YMD0-F1
#
_entry.id   AF-A0A7J2YMD0-F1
#
_cell.length_a   1.000
_cell.length_b   1.000
_cell.length_c   1.000
_cell.angle_alpha   90.00
_cell.angle_beta   90.00
_cell.angle_gamma   90.00
#
_symmetry.space_group_name_H-M   'P 1'
#
loop_
_entity.id
_entity.type
_entity.pdbx_description
1 polymer ?
#
loop_
_entity_poly.entity_id
_entity_poly.type
_entity_poly.pdbx_seq_one_letter_code
_entity_poly.pdbx_strand_id
1 'polypeptide(L)' 'MSSLFNLRELKNLGGFKAGDLLAVDPKLYSKFLRHLSRTVRRDITAKNMILLTALSAYTPEPINLFLRGESSI' A
#
# COMPACT_ATOMS: atom_id res chain seq x y z
N MET A 1 6.52 18.33 -1.69
CA MET A 1 5.30 17.54 -1.97
C MET A 1 5.72 16.21 -2.60
N SER A 2 5.56 15.09 -1.90
CA SER A 2 5.83 13.75 -2.46
C SER A 2 4.50 13.15 -2.83
N SER A 3 4.04 13.29 -4.08
CA SER A 3 2.91 12.48 -4.53
C SER A 3 3.39 11.03 -4.51
N LEU A 4 2.72 10.19 -3.72
CA LEU A 4 3.04 8.76 -3.61
C LEU A 4 3.08 8.08 -4.98
N PHE A 5 2.35 8.66 -5.94
CA PHE A 5 2.15 8.18 -7.30
C PHE A 5 2.58 9.22 -8.33
N ASN A 6 3.13 8.76 -9.47
CA ASN A 6 3.32 9.57 -10.66
C ASN A 6 1.99 9.66 -11.44
N LEU A 7 1.14 10.61 -11.04
CA LEU A 7 -0.22 10.75 -11.59
C LEU A 7 -0.25 11.01 -13.10
N ARG A 8 0.82 11.60 -13.65
CA ARG A 8 0.93 11.88 -15.09
C ARG A 8 1.10 10.59 -15.90
N GLU A 9 1.90 9.67 -15.40
CA GLU A 9 2.16 8.37 -16.02
C GLU A 9 0.94 7.43 -15.90
N LEU A 10 0.27 7.47 -14.75
CA LEU A 10 -0.96 6.70 -14.50
C LEU A 10 -2.09 7.06 -15.48
N LYS A 11 -2.19 8.34 -15.85
CA LYS A 11 -3.19 8.84 -16.80
C LYS A 11 -2.90 8.36 -18.23
N ASN A 12 -1.64 8.22 -18.60
CA ASN A 12 -1.25 7.76 -19.95
C ASN A 12 -1.51 6.27 -20.16
N LEU A 13 -1.63 5.49 -19.08
CA LEU A 13 -1.89 4.04 -19.11
C LEU A 13 -3.38 3.67 -19.03
N GLY A 14 -4.29 4.64 -19.12
CA GLY A 14 -5.74 4.41 -19.22
C GLY A 14 -6.56 4.73 -17.97
N GLY A 15 -5.91 5.03 -16.84
CA GLY A 15 -6.54 5.62 -15.65
C GLY A 15 -7.43 4.72 -14.77
N PHE A 16 -7.18 4.82 -13.45
CA PHE A 16 -8.03 4.48 -12.29
C PHE A 16 -8.78 3.13 -12.28
N LYS A 17 -8.14 2.02 -12.67
CA LYS A 17 -8.45 0.73 -12.02
C LYS A 17 -7.46 0.53 -10.87
N ALA A 18 -7.91 -0.06 -9.76
CA ALA A 18 -7.03 -0.33 -8.61
C ALA A 18 -5.81 -1.19 -9.00
N GLY A 19 -5.96 -2.03 -10.03
CA GLY A 19 -4.86 -2.78 -10.64
C GLY A 19 -3.83 -1.89 -11.35
N ASP A 20 -4.22 -0.74 -11.89
CA ASP A 20 -3.31 0.18 -12.59
C ASP A 20 -2.41 0.90 -11.59
N LEU A 21 -2.89 1.21 -10.38
CA LEU A 21 -2.05 1.77 -9.32
C LEU A 21 -0.88 0.86 -8.94
N LEU A 22 -1.09 -0.45 -8.99
CA LEU A 22 -0.05 -1.47 -8.76
C LEU A 22 0.86 -1.68 -9.97
N ALA A 23 0.29 -1.65 -11.18
CA ALA A 23 1.01 -1.97 -12.42
C ALA A 23 1.96 -0.86 -12.88
N VAL A 24 1.71 0.39 -12.48
CA VAL A 24 2.42 1.58 -13.03
C VAL A 24 3.74 1.88 -12.31
N ASP A 25 3.95 1.42 -11.07
CA ASP A 25 5.16 1.77 -10.31
C ASP A 25 5.84 0.55 -9.67
N PRO A 26 6.92 0.02 -10.29
CA PRO A 26 7.72 -1.07 -9.73
C PRO A 26 8.29 -0.77 -8.34
N LYS A 27 8.37 0.51 -7.95
CA LYS A 27 8.88 0.96 -6.65
C LYS A 27 7.77 1.27 -5.65
N LEU A 28 6.50 1.06 -5.99
CA LEU A 28 5.36 1.38 -5.12
C LEU A 28 5.50 0.77 -3.73
N TYR A 29 5.86 -0.53 -3.67
CA TYR A 29 6.10 -1.25 -2.42
C TYR A 29 7.11 -0.52 -1.53
N SER A 30 8.27 -0.16 -2.09
CA SER A 30 9.33 0.56 -1.36
C SER A 30 8.91 1.97 -0.92
N LYS A 31 8.15 2.69 -1.76
CA LYS A 31 7.63 4.03 -1.45
C LYS A 31 6.61 3.97 -0.31
N PHE A 32 5.73 2.97 -0.36
CA PHE A 32 4.72 2.72 0.66
C PHE A 32 5.36 2.37 2.01
N LEU A 33 6.30 1.42 2.03
CA LEU A 33 7.03 1.06 3.24
C LEU A 33 7.80 2.24 3.83
N ARG A 34 8.44 3.05 2.99
CA ARG A 34 9.13 4.27 3.44
C ARG A 34 8.17 5.29 4.04
N HIS A 35 6.96 5.43 3.48
CA HIS A 35 5.94 6.33 4.01
C HIS A 35 5.45 5.86 5.38
N LEU A 36 5.01 4.59 5.50
CA LEU A 36 4.54 4.00 6.76
C LEU A 36 5.61 3.97 7.84
N SER A 37 6.87 3.81 7.48
CA SER A 37 7.97 3.81 8.44
C SER A 37 8.19 5.15 9.15
N ARG A 38 7.54 6.23 8.70
CA ARG A 38 7.54 7.52 9.41
C ARG A 38 6.71 7.47 10.69
N THR A 39 5.67 6.66 10.73
CA THR A 39 4.70 6.60 11.83
C THR A 39 4.75 5.26 12.57
N VAL A 40 4.92 4.16 11.85
CA VAL A 40 5.00 2.81 12.43
C VAL A 40 6.46 2.36 12.47
N ARG A 41 7.05 2.29 13.66
CA ARG A 41 8.45 1.84 13.82
C ARG A 41 8.53 0.31 13.88
N ARG A 42 9.59 -0.25 13.27
CA ARG A 42 10.10 -1.62 13.43
C ARG A 42 9.21 -2.82 13.07
N ASP A 43 7.98 -2.63 12.59
CA ASP A 43 7.16 -3.75 12.11
C ASP A 43 7.05 -3.77 10.58
N ILE A 44 7.91 -4.54 9.91
CA ILE A 44 7.88 -4.71 8.45
C ILE A 44 6.74 -5.65 8.05
N THR A 45 6.50 -6.70 8.83
CA THR A 45 5.48 -7.71 8.57
C THR A 45 4.08 -7.11 8.60
N ALA A 46 3.75 -6.33 9.62
CA ALA A 46 2.45 -5.66 9.70
C ALA A 46 2.27 -4.65 8.56
N LYS A 47 3.30 -3.88 8.19
CA LYS A 47 3.22 -2.95 7.04
C LYS A 47 2.94 -3.67 5.73
N ASN A 48 3.55 -4.83 5.52
CA ASN A 48 3.31 -5.67 4.35
C ASN A 48 1.88 -6.22 4.34
N MET A 49 1.42 -6.74 5.47
CA MET A 49 0.06 -7.26 5.60
C MET A 49 -0.99 -6.15 5.39
N ILE A 50 -0.76 -4.95 5.93
CA ILE A 50 -1.63 -3.78 5.71
C ILE A 50 -1.68 -3.43 4.22
N LEU A 51 -0.53 -3.40 3.53
CA LEU A 51 -0.50 -3.14 2.10
C LEU A 51 -1.32 -4.18 1.34
N LEU A 52 -1.04 -5.47 1.54
CA LEU A 52 -1.71 -6.56 0.84
C LEU A 52 -3.22 -6.56 1.11
N THR A 53 -3.61 -6.30 2.35
CA THR A 53 -5.02 -6.16 2.75
C THR A 53 -5.70 -5.04 1.98
N ALA A 54 -5.08 -3.85 1.91
CA ALA A 54 -5.63 -2.72 1.16
C ALA A 54 -5.77 -3.02 -0.35
N LEU A 55 -4.86 -3.80 -0.93
CA LEU A 55 -4.92 -4.20 -2.34
C LEU A 55 -5.97 -5.28 -2.60
N SER A 56 -6.14 -6.21 -1.65
CA SER A 56 -7.12 -7.29 -1.75
C SER A 56 -8.57 -6.80 -1.71
N ALA A 57 -8.82 -5.56 -1.27
CA ALA A 57 -10.15 -4.94 -1.35
C ALA A 57 -10.72 -4.88 -2.78
N TYR A 58 -9.87 -5.01 -3.79
CA TYR A 58 -10.24 -5.02 -5.20
C TYR A 58 -10.13 -6.40 -5.86
N THR A 59 -9.87 -7.45 -5.08
CA THR A 59 -9.86 -8.84 -5.56
C THR A 59 -11.16 -9.55 -5.19
N PRO A 60 -11.54 -10.64 -5.89
CA PRO A 60 -12.74 -11.42 -5.56
C PRO A 60 -12.70 -12.01 -4.13
N GLU A 61 -11.50 -12.23 -3.59
CA GLU A 61 -11.25 -12.76 -2.26
C GLU A 61 -10.46 -11.74 -1.43
N PRO A 62 -11.12 -10.82 -0.73
CA PRO A 62 -10.43 -9.83 0.11
C PRO A 62 -9.85 -10.48 1.38
N ILE A 63 -8.70 -9.97 1.82
CA ILE A 63 -8.05 -10.41 3.06
C ILE A 63 -8.69 -9.69 4.24
N ASN A 64 -9.06 -10.46 5.27
CA ASN A 64 -9.44 -9.91 6.57
C ASN A 64 -8.21 -9.91 7.49
N LEU A 65 -7.71 -8.73 7.85
CA LEU A 65 -6.55 -8.58 8.72
C LEU A 65 -6.97 -8.19 10.13
N PHE A 66 -6.63 -9.04 11.10
CA PHE A 66 -6.77 -8.74 12.53
C PHE A 66 -5.38 -8.58 13.13
N LEU A 67 -5.13 -7.42 13.75
CA LEU A 67 -3.87 -7.14 14.43
C LEU A 67 -4.08 -7.24 15.94
N ARG A 68 -3.13 -7.88 16.62
CA ARG A 68 -3.06 -7.94 18.07
C ARG A 68 -1.65 -7.56 18.50
N GLY A 69 -1.56 -6.75 19.54
CA GLY A 69 -0.30 -6.34 20.14
C GLY A 69 -0.54 -5.87 21.57
N GLU A 70 0.54 -5.57 22.28
CA GLU A 70 0.46 -4.92 23.58
C GLU A 70 -0.25 -3.56 23.43
N SER A 71 -1.04 -3.21 24.45
CA SER A 71 -1.62 -1.88 24.51
C SER A 71 -0.49 -0.86 24.62
N SER A 72 -0.61 0.27 23.93
CA SER A 72 0.39 1.35 23.96
C SER A 72 0.33 2.18 25.26
N ILE A 73 -0.18 1.62 26.36
CA ILE A 73 -0.38 2.28 27.67
C ILE A 73 0.72 1.82 28.62
#